data_AF-A0AA37F9C3-F1
#
_entry.id   AF-A0AA37F9C3-F1
#
_cell.length_a   1.000
_cell.length_b   1.000
_cell.length_c   1.000
_cell.angle_alpha   90.00
_cell.angle_beta   90.00
_cell.angle_gamma   90.00
#
_symmetry.space_group_name_H-M   'P 1'
#
loop_
_entity.id
_entity.type
_entity.pdbx_description
1 polymer ?
#
loop_
_entity_poly.entity_id
_entity_poly.type
_entity_poly.pdbx_seq_one_letter_code
_entity_poly.pdbx_strand_id
1 'polypeptide(L)'
;MESKGKAGSYIARFKKVILSWLKFNGIRLQLAVNISGENETPTIANERVPSKEELARILRKATSRGRVIIALMAFSGLRPESLGNYEGTDGLKLGDIKELKLSDEIEFDKIPVTVMVRSRLSKARHQYFSFIGEEGATYIKEYLEERRKQGEELSYDSPLLQFDVRGIKKNAFLRTTLVTRDVRDAINGAGLKMRPYVLRAYFSTALDIAESKGLISHPWRQFIMGHKGDIEARYSTNKRLPPDMIEEMRESYKKCLKYLETRVTEPSESDAKLYLQQQLLLAVGYRQDEIDRMNLAEMDNEAFQKLLRDKVAGAMSGNGSKQRLVPVDEIEKFLSEGYEFQAVLPNGRAIMKMPF
;
A
#
# COMPACT_ATOMS: atom_id res chain seq x y z
N MET A 1 -3.58 -36.81 28.40
CA MET A 1 -4.23 -35.67 27.70
C MET A 1 -4.56 -36.04 26.26
N GLU A 2 -3.67 -36.76 25.57
CA GLU A 2 -3.93 -37.35 24.24
C GLU A 2 -5.16 -38.27 24.25
N SER A 3 -5.28 -39.16 25.25
CA SER A 3 -6.48 -40.00 25.44
C SER A 3 -7.79 -39.22 25.65
N LYS A 4 -7.72 -37.92 25.96
CA LYS A 4 -8.88 -37.01 26.07
C LYS A 4 -9.11 -36.18 24.80
N GLY A 5 -8.45 -36.54 23.69
CA GLY A 5 -8.57 -35.86 22.38
C GLY A 5 -8.05 -34.42 22.37
N LYS A 6 -7.13 -34.04 23.28
CA LYS A 6 -6.57 -32.68 23.28
C LYS A 6 -5.50 -32.54 22.20
N ALA A 7 -5.49 -31.41 21.50
CA ALA A 7 -4.49 -31.12 20.47
C ALA A 7 -3.06 -31.15 21.02
N GLY A 8 -2.10 -31.64 20.23
CA GLY A 8 -0.69 -31.75 20.62
C GLY A 8 -0.10 -30.42 21.10
N SER A 9 -0.33 -29.33 20.37
CA SER A 9 0.09 -27.98 20.76
C SER A 9 -0.48 -27.51 22.10
N TYR A 10 -1.69 -27.94 22.48
CA TYR A 10 -2.26 -27.68 23.80
C TYR A 10 -1.49 -28.44 24.89
N ILE A 11 -1.18 -29.72 24.67
CA ILE A 11 -0.44 -30.56 25.61
C ILE A 11 1.00 -30.02 25.79
N ALA A 12 1.66 -29.64 24.70
CA ALA A 12 2.98 -29.04 24.71
C ALA A 12 3.03 -27.74 25.53
N ARG A 13 1.95 -26.94 25.51
CA ARG A 13 1.84 -25.76 26.37
C ARG A 13 1.83 -26.12 27.85
N PHE A 14 1.11 -27.16 28.27
CA PHE A 14 1.12 -27.62 29.66
C PHE A 14 2.50 -28.16 30.07
N LYS A 15 3.17 -28.92 29.20
CA LYS A 15 4.57 -29.35 29.41
C LYS A 15 5.47 -28.15 29.70
N LYS A 16 5.39 -27.08 28.90
CA LYS A 16 6.16 -25.84 29.12
C LYS A 16 5.84 -25.16 30.44
N VAL A 17 4.57 -25.07 30.82
CA VAL A 17 4.13 -24.45 32.09
C VAL A 17 4.69 -25.23 33.29
N ILE A 18 4.57 -26.55 33.27
CA ILE A 18 5.09 -27.42 34.34
C ILE A 18 6.60 -27.27 34.46
N LEU A 19 7.33 -27.35 33.34
CA LEU A 19 8.79 -27.18 33.34
C LEU A 19 9.22 -25.79 33.86
N SER A 20 8.49 -24.74 33.49
CA SER A 20 8.75 -23.38 33.98
C SER A 20 8.51 -23.26 35.49
N TRP A 21 7.42 -23.85 35.99
CA TRP A 21 7.08 -23.82 37.42
C TRP A 21 8.08 -24.64 38.25
N LEU A 22 8.46 -25.84 37.79
CA LEU A 22 9.48 -26.64 38.45
C LEU A 22 10.83 -25.92 38.49
N LYS A 23 11.24 -25.31 37.36
CA LYS A 23 12.45 -24.51 37.28
C LYS A 23 12.45 -23.34 38.27
N PHE A 24 11.32 -22.64 38.42
CA PHE A 24 11.15 -21.56 39.39
C PHE A 24 11.35 -22.06 40.83
N ASN A 25 10.88 -23.28 41.14
CA ASN A 25 11.06 -23.94 42.43
C ASN A 25 12.41 -24.69 42.57
N GLY A 26 13.39 -24.42 41.70
CA GLY A 26 14.72 -25.03 41.77
C GLY A 26 14.80 -26.48 41.27
N ILE A 27 13.71 -27.05 40.78
CA ILE A 27 13.67 -28.43 40.28
C ILE A 27 13.95 -28.43 38.78
N ARG A 28 15.09 -28.99 38.37
CA ARG A 28 15.44 -29.19 36.95
C ARG A 28 14.95 -30.56 36.48
N LEU A 29 13.73 -30.59 35.93
CA LEU A 29 13.17 -31.77 35.30
C LEU A 29 13.44 -31.76 33.79
N GLN A 30 13.95 -32.87 33.25
CA GLN A 30 13.99 -33.12 31.80
C GLN A 30 12.87 -34.09 31.43
N LEU A 31 11.91 -33.62 30.63
CA LEU A 31 10.80 -34.41 30.12
C LEU A 31 11.03 -34.72 28.64
N ALA A 32 11.65 -35.87 28.36
CA ALA A 32 11.81 -36.44 27.01
C ALA A 32 10.52 -37.15 26.56
N VAL A 33 9.40 -36.44 26.60
CA VAL A 33 8.11 -36.94 26.10
C VAL A 33 7.86 -36.35 24.72
N ASN A 34 7.73 -37.22 23.72
CA ASN A 34 7.27 -36.88 22.39
C ASN A 34 5.75 -36.70 22.42
N ILE A 35 5.27 -35.56 21.95
CA ILE A 35 3.84 -35.24 21.90
C ILE A 35 3.41 -35.27 20.44
N SER A 36 2.41 -36.09 20.12
CA SER A 36 1.90 -36.17 18.75
C SER A 36 1.27 -34.83 18.34
N GLY A 37 1.60 -34.34 17.15
CA GLY A 37 1.09 -33.06 16.64
C GLY A 37 1.49 -31.83 17.48
N GLU A 38 2.64 -31.86 18.18
CA GLU A 38 3.11 -30.75 19.03
C GLU A 38 3.20 -29.41 18.28
N ASN A 39 3.63 -29.46 17.01
CA ASN A 39 3.79 -28.30 16.15
C ASN A 39 2.57 -28.03 15.26
N GLU A 40 1.51 -28.83 15.39
CA GLU A 40 0.30 -28.65 14.60
C GLU A 40 -0.59 -27.55 15.19
N THR A 41 -1.09 -26.69 14.30
CA THR A 41 -2.07 -25.65 14.62
C THR A 41 -3.38 -25.90 13.85
N PRO A 42 -4.17 -26.92 14.26
CA PRO A 42 -5.33 -27.36 13.49
C PRO A 42 -6.40 -26.27 13.32
N THR A 43 -6.46 -25.30 14.24
CA THR A 43 -7.39 -24.16 14.17
C THR A 43 -7.01 -23.11 13.12
N ILE A 44 -5.78 -23.13 12.61
CA ILE A 44 -5.24 -22.15 11.65
C ILE A 44 -4.87 -22.83 10.33
N ALA A 45 -4.76 -24.16 10.28
CA ALA A 45 -4.27 -24.91 9.12
C ALA A 45 -4.99 -24.57 7.79
N ASN A 46 -6.30 -24.32 7.85
CA ASN A 46 -7.11 -23.95 6.68
C ASN A 46 -7.57 -22.48 6.71
N GLU A 47 -6.94 -21.62 7.53
CA GLU A 47 -7.28 -20.20 7.63
C GLU A 47 -6.84 -19.48 6.35
N ARG A 48 -7.79 -18.90 5.63
CA ARG A 48 -7.53 -18.04 4.45
C ARG A 48 -7.70 -16.57 4.80
N VAL A 49 -7.11 -15.70 3.97
CA VAL A 49 -7.37 -14.26 4.01
C VAL A 49 -8.66 -13.94 3.23
N PRO A 50 -9.39 -12.85 3.58
CA PRO A 50 -10.54 -12.41 2.80
C PRO A 50 -10.13 -11.94 1.40
N SER A 51 -11.01 -12.05 0.41
CA SER A 51 -10.86 -11.31 -0.85
C SER A 51 -11.10 -9.82 -0.64
N LYS A 52 -10.79 -8.98 -1.63
CA LYS A 52 -11.09 -7.54 -1.59
C LYS A 52 -12.58 -7.26 -1.45
N GLU A 53 -13.41 -8.01 -2.16
CA GLU A 53 -14.87 -7.89 -2.14
C GLU A 53 -15.42 -8.31 -0.77
N GLU A 54 -14.86 -9.37 -0.17
CA GLU A 54 -15.19 -9.78 1.19
C GLU A 54 -14.76 -8.74 2.22
N LEU A 55 -13.56 -8.17 2.08
CA LEU A 55 -13.08 -7.09 2.94
C LEU A 55 -13.97 -5.84 2.82
N ALA A 56 -14.39 -5.48 1.61
CA ALA A 56 -15.34 -4.39 1.37
C ALA A 56 -16.69 -4.66 2.07
N ARG A 57 -17.17 -5.91 2.05
CA ARG A 57 -18.39 -6.31 2.77
C ARG A 57 -18.21 -6.18 4.29
N ILE A 58 -17.05 -6.56 4.84
CA ILE A 58 -16.73 -6.38 6.26
C ILE A 58 -16.74 -4.90 6.63
N LEU A 59 -16.07 -4.05 5.85
CA LEU A 59 -16.03 -2.59 6.06
C LEU A 59 -17.42 -1.94 6.02
N ARG A 60 -18.30 -2.36 5.11
CA ARG A 60 -19.69 -1.88 5.04
C ARG A 60 -20.52 -2.25 6.28
N LYS A 61 -20.20 -3.38 6.94
CA LYS A 61 -20.89 -3.86 8.14
C LYS A 61 -20.29 -3.34 9.44
N ALA A 62 -19.11 -2.75 9.38
CA ALA A 62 -18.44 -2.19 10.55
C ALA A 62 -19.03 -0.84 10.97
N THR A 63 -18.96 -0.55 12.28
CA THR A 63 -19.17 0.80 12.82
C THR A 63 -18.06 1.74 12.36
N SER A 64 -18.24 3.06 12.55
CA SER A 64 -17.22 4.07 12.26
C SER A 64 -15.86 3.73 12.90
N ARG A 65 -15.85 3.43 14.21
CA ARG A 65 -14.67 2.92 14.92
C ARG A 65 -14.15 1.60 14.34
N GLY A 66 -15.04 0.68 14.01
CA GLY A 66 -14.71 -0.61 13.42
C GLY A 66 -13.99 -0.48 12.07
N ARG A 67 -14.42 0.45 11.20
CA ARG A 67 -13.76 0.73 9.91
C ARG A 67 -12.32 1.19 10.09
N VAL A 68 -12.07 2.08 11.06
CA VAL A 68 -10.71 2.51 11.41
C VAL A 68 -9.86 1.33 11.88
N ILE A 69 -10.38 0.49 12.77
CA ILE A 69 -9.67 -0.71 13.25
C ILE A 69 -9.33 -1.64 12.09
N ILE A 70 -10.31 -1.95 11.24
CA ILE A 70 -10.13 -2.84 10.08
C ILE A 70 -9.10 -2.26 9.12
N ALA A 71 -9.17 -0.97 8.79
CA ALA A 71 -8.22 -0.31 7.89
C ALA A 71 -6.80 -0.33 8.46
N LEU A 72 -6.60 -0.02 9.74
CA LEU A 72 -5.27 -0.08 10.36
C LEU A 72 -4.69 -1.50 10.38
N MET A 73 -5.53 -2.53 10.51
CA MET A 73 -5.09 -3.92 10.47
C MET A 73 -4.85 -4.45 9.05
N ALA A 74 -5.75 -4.16 8.13
CA ALA A 74 -5.77 -4.71 6.77
C ALA A 74 -4.94 -3.89 5.78
N PHE A 75 -4.84 -2.57 5.96
CA PHE A 75 -4.11 -1.67 5.07
C PHE A 75 -2.77 -1.24 5.67
N SER A 76 -2.65 -1.11 6.99
CA SER A 76 -1.37 -0.75 7.63
C SER A 76 -0.67 -1.91 8.32
N GLY A 77 -1.27 -3.10 8.32
CA GLY A 77 -0.69 -4.30 8.91
C GLY A 77 -0.56 -4.24 10.43
N LEU A 78 -1.20 -3.32 11.15
CA LEU A 78 -1.00 -3.18 12.59
C LEU A 78 -1.54 -4.38 13.38
N ARG A 79 -0.89 -4.68 14.52
CA ARG A 79 -1.41 -5.68 15.45
C ARG A 79 -2.58 -5.07 16.24
N PRO A 80 -3.62 -5.86 16.58
CA PRO A 80 -4.70 -5.38 17.46
C PRO A 80 -4.19 -4.76 18.76
N GLU A 81 -3.14 -5.36 19.35
CA GLU A 81 -2.52 -4.90 20.59
C GLU A 81 -1.81 -3.54 20.45
N SER A 82 -1.36 -3.18 19.24
CA SER A 82 -0.77 -1.86 18.98
C SER A 82 -1.84 -0.78 18.90
N LEU A 83 -3.08 -1.13 18.57
CA LEU A 83 -4.21 -0.20 18.59
C LEU A 83 -4.70 0.07 20.01
N GLY A 84 -4.64 -0.95 20.86
CA GLY A 84 -4.92 -0.85 22.28
C GLY A 84 -4.49 -2.13 22.99
N ASN A 85 -3.67 -1.98 24.03
CA ASN A 85 -3.00 -3.12 24.67
C ASN A 85 -3.98 -3.95 25.53
N TYR A 86 -3.51 -5.08 26.06
CA TYR A 86 -4.38 -5.99 26.82
C TYR A 86 -4.94 -5.39 28.12
N GLU A 87 -4.22 -4.44 28.71
CA GLU A 87 -4.58 -3.79 29.98
C GLU A 87 -5.41 -2.51 29.78
N GLY A 88 -5.47 -1.96 28.55
CA GLY A 88 -6.11 -0.68 28.26
C GLY A 88 -5.33 0.53 28.79
N THR A 89 -4.03 0.35 29.06
CA THR A 89 -3.14 1.37 29.62
C THR A 89 -2.42 2.18 28.54
N ASP A 90 -2.26 1.63 27.34
CA ASP A 90 -1.65 2.30 26.19
C ASP A 90 -2.28 1.79 24.87
N GLY A 91 -2.16 2.58 23.82
CA GLY A 91 -2.71 2.33 22.49
C GLY A 91 -2.39 3.49 21.56
N LEU A 92 -2.70 3.36 20.27
CA LEU A 92 -2.38 4.40 19.28
C LEU A 92 -3.09 5.72 19.62
N LYS A 93 -2.37 6.84 19.53
CA LYS A 93 -2.87 8.20 19.78
C LYS A 93 -3.02 8.97 18.47
N LEU A 94 -3.72 10.09 18.49
CA LEU A 94 -3.83 10.97 17.32
C LEU A 94 -2.46 11.51 16.86
N GLY A 95 -1.56 11.86 17.80
CA GLY A 95 -0.20 12.32 17.49
C GLY A 95 0.75 11.25 16.94
N ASP A 96 0.32 9.98 16.94
CA ASP A 96 1.03 8.90 16.25
C ASP A 96 0.74 8.91 14.73
N ILE A 97 -0.28 9.65 14.27
CA ILE A 97 -0.60 9.88 12.86
C ILE A 97 0.07 11.20 12.44
N LYS A 98 1.14 11.12 11.64
CA LYS A 98 2.07 12.26 11.51
C LYS A 98 1.52 13.43 10.71
N GLU A 99 0.76 13.14 9.68
CA GLU A 99 0.23 14.16 8.76
C GLU A 99 -1.19 14.61 9.16
N LEU A 100 -1.73 14.14 10.29
CA LEU A 100 -3.04 14.56 10.79
C LEU A 100 -2.98 16.00 11.30
N LYS A 101 -3.87 16.85 10.77
CA LYS A 101 -4.11 18.20 11.27
C LYS A 101 -5.45 18.26 12.01
N LEU A 102 -5.37 18.71 13.27
CA LEU A 102 -6.53 19.01 14.10
C LEU A 102 -6.79 20.53 14.09
N SER A 103 -7.33 21.03 12.98
CA SER A 103 -7.79 22.42 12.81
C SER A 103 -9.32 22.52 12.90
N ASP A 104 -9.95 23.51 12.26
CA ASP A 104 -11.43 23.57 12.15
C ASP A 104 -11.96 22.37 11.35
N GLU A 105 -11.27 22.03 10.26
CA GLU A 105 -11.47 20.78 9.53
C GLU A 105 -10.35 19.78 9.86
N ILE A 106 -10.69 18.49 9.80
CA ILE A 106 -9.75 17.40 9.99
C ILE A 106 -9.18 17.03 8.62
N GLU A 107 -7.86 17.15 8.48
CA GLU A 107 -7.16 16.97 7.20
C GLU A 107 -5.87 16.18 7.36
N PHE A 108 -5.35 15.72 6.23
CA PHE A 108 -4.04 15.07 6.15
C PHE A 108 -3.15 15.82 5.17
N ASP A 109 -1.95 16.21 5.61
CA ASP A 109 -0.99 16.94 4.76
C ASP A 109 -0.47 16.13 3.57
N LYS A 110 -0.43 14.82 3.73
CA LYS A 110 0.13 13.90 2.74
C LYS A 110 -0.53 12.54 2.85
N ILE A 111 -0.79 11.93 1.70
CA ILE A 111 -1.33 10.58 1.57
C ILE A 111 -0.40 9.76 0.65
N PRO A 112 -0.02 8.51 1.00
CA PRO A 112 -0.36 7.76 2.22
C PRO A 112 0.10 8.46 3.51
N VAL A 113 -0.64 8.32 4.61
CA VAL A 113 -0.35 8.93 5.92
C VAL A 113 0.54 8.00 6.74
N THR A 114 1.54 8.51 7.46
CA THR A 114 2.41 7.72 8.34
C THR A 114 1.76 7.47 9.69
N VAL A 115 1.72 6.19 10.08
CA VAL A 115 1.25 5.73 11.39
C VAL A 115 2.44 5.18 12.18
N MET A 116 2.86 5.93 13.20
CA MET A 116 3.97 5.56 14.07
C MET A 116 3.53 4.53 15.11
N VAL A 117 4.31 3.47 15.28
CA VAL A 117 4.13 2.50 16.37
C VAL A 117 5.26 2.64 17.37
N ARG A 118 4.92 3.16 18.55
CA ARG A 118 5.86 3.35 19.66
C ARG A 118 6.45 2.01 20.12
N SER A 119 7.68 2.04 20.63
CA SER A 119 8.41 0.84 21.08
C SER A 119 7.65 0.02 22.13
N ARG A 120 6.88 0.68 23.01
CA ARG A 120 6.02 0.04 24.02
C ARG A 120 4.86 -0.76 23.44
N LEU A 121 4.38 -0.38 22.24
CA LEU A 121 3.28 -1.02 21.51
C LEU A 121 3.78 -2.05 20.48
N SER A 122 5.11 -2.15 20.31
CA SER A 122 5.76 -3.08 19.39
C SER A 122 6.16 -4.37 20.10
N LYS A 123 5.73 -5.51 19.56
CA LYS A 123 6.16 -6.84 20.04
C LYS A 123 7.68 -7.01 20.02
N ALA A 124 8.35 -6.37 19.06
CA ALA A 124 9.79 -6.44 18.90
C ALA A 124 10.54 -5.35 19.69
N ARG A 125 9.82 -4.57 20.52
CA ARG A 125 10.35 -3.55 21.44
C ARG A 125 11.18 -2.44 20.77
N HIS A 126 10.98 -2.21 19.48
CA HIS A 126 11.55 -1.07 18.74
C HIS A 126 10.43 -0.29 18.08
N GLN A 127 10.65 1.02 17.88
CA GLN A 127 9.74 1.87 17.14
C GLN A 127 9.83 1.53 15.64
N TYR A 128 8.69 1.52 14.97
CA TYR A 128 8.60 1.43 13.52
C TYR A 128 7.42 2.27 13.05
N PHE A 129 7.21 2.37 11.74
CA PHE A 129 6.01 2.97 11.19
C PHE A 129 5.44 2.14 10.05
N SER A 130 4.18 2.37 9.79
CA SER A 130 3.48 1.90 8.60
C SER A 130 2.80 3.10 7.93
N PHE A 131 2.11 2.85 6.84
CA PHE A 131 1.35 3.85 6.12
C PHE A 131 -0.13 3.45 6.03
N ILE A 132 -0.99 4.43 5.78
CA ILE A 132 -2.40 4.22 5.45
C ILE A 132 -2.76 5.05 4.22
N GLY A 133 -3.41 4.43 3.24
CA GLY A 133 -3.80 5.11 2.00
C GLY A 133 -5.07 5.96 2.17
N GLU A 134 -5.58 6.44 1.04
CA GLU A 134 -6.75 7.34 0.95
C GLU A 134 -7.99 6.74 1.62
N GLU A 135 -8.29 5.47 1.38
CA GLU A 135 -9.48 4.81 1.90
C GLU A 135 -9.45 4.75 3.42
N GLY A 136 -8.31 4.36 3.98
CA GLY A 136 -8.14 4.29 5.43
C GLY A 136 -8.06 5.67 6.09
N ALA A 137 -7.43 6.65 5.44
CA ALA A 137 -7.39 8.02 5.89
C ALA A 137 -8.80 8.63 5.95
N THR A 138 -9.64 8.37 4.93
CA THR A 138 -11.05 8.77 4.91
C THR A 138 -11.79 8.25 6.14
N TYR A 139 -11.64 6.96 6.48
CA TYR A 139 -12.31 6.39 7.66
C TYR A 139 -11.85 7.00 8.96
N ILE A 140 -10.55 7.34 9.08
CA ILE A 140 -10.04 8.05 10.25
C ILE A 140 -10.68 9.44 10.34
N LYS A 141 -10.68 10.21 9.25
CA LYS A 141 -11.29 11.55 9.20
C LYS A 141 -12.76 11.51 9.63
N GLU A 142 -13.58 10.69 8.95
CA GLU A 142 -15.01 10.54 9.26
C GLU A 142 -15.26 10.19 10.73
N TYR A 143 -14.45 9.28 11.28
CA TYR A 143 -14.57 8.86 12.68
C TYR A 143 -14.21 9.98 13.67
N LEU A 144 -13.16 10.75 13.39
CA LEU A 144 -12.77 11.87 14.25
C LEU A 144 -13.78 13.03 14.17
N GLU A 145 -14.33 13.30 12.99
CA GLU A 145 -15.39 14.29 12.83
C GLU A 145 -16.67 13.89 13.59
N GLU A 146 -17.04 12.61 13.55
CA GLU A 146 -18.15 12.08 14.34
C GLU A 146 -17.93 12.31 15.84
N ARG A 147 -16.72 12.04 16.35
CA ARG A 147 -16.35 12.29 17.75
C ARG A 147 -16.44 13.77 18.12
N ARG A 148 -15.96 14.66 17.25
CA ARG A 148 -16.06 16.11 17.46
C ARG A 148 -17.51 16.60 17.47
N LYS A 149 -18.35 16.07 16.57
CA LYS A 149 -19.81 16.34 16.54
C LYS A 149 -20.52 15.86 17.82
N GLN A 150 -20.00 14.83 18.46
CA GLN A 150 -20.48 14.34 19.76
C GLN A 150 -19.94 15.16 20.95
N GLY A 151 -19.18 16.23 20.72
CA GLY A 151 -18.67 17.14 21.73
C GLY A 151 -17.32 16.73 22.33
N GLU A 152 -16.61 15.77 21.74
CA GLU A 152 -15.25 15.41 22.20
C GLU A 152 -14.22 16.44 21.73
N GLU A 153 -13.47 17.01 22.67
CA GLU A 153 -12.28 17.82 22.37
C GLU A 153 -11.11 16.90 21.99
N LEU A 154 -10.69 16.98 20.73
CA LEU A 154 -9.60 16.16 20.20
C LEU A 154 -8.25 16.87 20.39
N SER A 155 -7.28 16.13 20.92
CA SER A 155 -5.89 16.56 21.04
C SER A 155 -4.96 15.47 20.49
N TYR A 156 -3.71 15.81 20.20
CA TYR A 156 -2.73 14.81 19.77
C TYR A 156 -2.45 13.72 20.82
N ASP A 157 -2.76 13.98 22.09
CA ASP A 157 -2.65 12.99 23.17
C ASP A 157 -3.88 12.09 23.30
N SER A 158 -4.99 12.45 22.67
CA SER A 158 -6.22 11.67 22.70
C SER A 158 -6.00 10.28 22.07
N PRO A 159 -6.62 9.21 22.64
CA PRO A 159 -6.64 7.91 22.00
C PRO A 159 -7.23 8.00 20.59
N LEU A 160 -6.62 7.30 19.64
CA LEU A 160 -7.18 7.19 18.30
C LEU A 160 -8.53 6.50 18.36
N LEU A 161 -8.67 5.44 19.15
CA LEU A 161 -9.93 4.70 19.31
C LEU A 161 -10.53 5.00 20.69
N GLN A 162 -11.72 5.60 20.68
CA GLN A 162 -12.45 6.00 21.89
C GLN A 162 -13.55 4.97 22.24
N PHE A 163 -13.87 4.89 23.54
CA PHE A 163 -15.02 4.14 24.03
C PHE A 163 -16.34 4.71 23.48
N ASP A 164 -17.35 3.86 23.34
CA ASP A 164 -18.69 4.32 22.96
C ASP A 164 -19.23 5.31 24.01
N VAL A 165 -19.95 6.35 23.58
CA VAL A 165 -20.44 7.44 24.46
C VAL A 165 -21.26 6.92 25.63
N ARG A 166 -22.01 5.82 25.42
CA ARG A 166 -22.85 5.17 26.44
C ARG A 166 -22.07 4.17 27.33
N GLY A 167 -20.80 3.92 27.02
CA GLY A 167 -19.97 2.96 27.71
C GLY A 167 -19.27 3.54 28.94
N ILE A 168 -19.08 2.72 29.97
CA ILE A 168 -18.28 3.10 31.14
C ILE A 168 -16.80 3.11 30.75
N LYS A 169 -16.16 4.28 30.79
CA LYS A 169 -14.71 4.42 30.60
C LYS A 169 -13.97 3.90 31.83
N LYS A 170 -13.54 2.64 31.77
CA LYS A 170 -12.76 1.99 32.85
C LYS A 170 -11.26 2.10 32.67
N ASN A 171 -10.78 2.29 31.44
CA ASN A 171 -9.36 2.37 31.11
C ASN A 171 -9.10 3.61 30.22
N ALA A 172 -7.83 3.97 30.06
CA ALA A 172 -7.43 5.09 29.20
C ALA A 172 -7.60 4.76 27.70
N PHE A 173 -7.40 3.50 27.33
CA PHE A 173 -7.50 3.01 25.94
C PHE A 173 -8.43 1.81 25.84
N LEU A 174 -8.96 1.56 24.65
CA LEU A 174 -9.65 0.31 24.36
C LEU A 174 -8.71 -0.87 24.56
N ARG A 175 -9.20 -1.91 25.25
CA ARG A 175 -8.45 -3.16 25.37
C ARG A 175 -8.44 -3.89 24.04
N THR A 176 -7.40 -4.69 23.79
CA THR A 176 -7.32 -5.55 22.60
C THR A 176 -8.57 -6.43 22.39
N THR A 177 -9.22 -6.84 23.47
CA THR A 177 -10.47 -7.62 23.44
C THR A 177 -11.64 -6.85 22.83
N LEU A 178 -11.75 -5.54 23.08
CA LEU A 178 -12.77 -4.68 22.49
C LEU A 178 -12.46 -4.37 21.03
N VAL A 179 -11.19 -4.08 20.72
CA VAL A 179 -10.71 -3.90 19.34
C VAL A 179 -11.06 -5.12 18.48
N THR A 180 -10.75 -6.33 18.98
CA THR A 180 -11.04 -7.57 18.26
C THR A 180 -12.52 -7.97 18.26
N ARG A 181 -13.32 -7.47 19.22
CA ARG A 181 -14.78 -7.64 19.22
C ARG A 181 -15.41 -6.87 18.06
N ASP A 182 -15.08 -5.59 17.91
CA ASP A 182 -15.64 -4.76 16.83
C ASP A 182 -15.35 -5.35 15.44
N VAL A 183 -14.14 -5.90 15.24
CA VAL A 183 -13.78 -6.62 14.01
C VAL A 183 -14.60 -7.90 13.84
N ARG A 184 -14.77 -8.68 14.92
CA ARG A 184 -15.55 -9.92 14.88
C ARG A 184 -17.01 -9.67 14.53
N ASP A 185 -17.60 -8.61 15.09
CA ASP A 185 -18.99 -8.24 14.84
C ASP A 185 -19.17 -7.83 13.36
N ALA A 186 -18.22 -7.09 12.79
CA ALA A 186 -18.21 -6.76 11.36
C ALA A 186 -18.07 -8.00 10.46
N ILE A 187 -17.16 -8.93 10.79
CA ILE A 187 -16.96 -10.19 10.07
C ILE A 187 -18.24 -11.04 10.08
N ASN A 188 -18.85 -11.20 11.26
CA ASN A 188 -20.10 -11.95 11.43
C ASN A 188 -21.26 -11.27 10.69
N GLY A 189 -21.35 -9.94 10.75
CA GLY A 189 -22.35 -9.15 10.02
C GLY A 189 -22.20 -9.23 8.49
N ALA A 190 -21.00 -9.54 8.00
CA ALA A 190 -20.73 -9.88 6.61
C ALA A 190 -20.98 -11.37 6.27
N GLY A 191 -21.49 -12.18 7.22
CA GLY A 191 -21.76 -13.60 7.00
C GLY A 191 -20.50 -14.44 6.78
N LEU A 192 -19.34 -13.98 7.27
CA LEU A 192 -18.06 -14.66 7.14
C LEU A 192 -17.66 -15.30 8.47
N LYS A 193 -16.89 -16.40 8.41
CA LYS A 193 -16.39 -17.10 9.59
C LYS A 193 -14.86 -17.07 9.60
N MET A 194 -14.30 -16.00 10.15
CA MET A 194 -12.87 -15.73 10.16
C MET A 194 -12.42 -15.13 11.49
N ARG A 195 -11.15 -15.29 11.85
CA ARG A 195 -10.60 -14.66 13.07
C ARG A 195 -10.21 -13.21 12.76
N PRO A 196 -10.34 -12.26 13.70
CA PRO A 196 -9.91 -10.88 13.48
C PRO A 196 -8.47 -10.72 12.96
N TYR A 197 -7.56 -11.62 13.37
CA TYR A 197 -6.15 -11.57 12.96
C TYR A 197 -5.93 -11.81 11.45
N VAL A 198 -6.91 -12.38 10.73
CA VAL A 198 -6.80 -12.60 9.28
C VAL A 198 -6.60 -11.29 8.51
N LEU A 199 -7.03 -10.15 9.05
CA LEU A 199 -6.83 -8.84 8.41
C LEU A 199 -5.35 -8.46 8.36
N ARG A 200 -4.57 -8.78 9.40
CA ARG A 200 -3.11 -8.60 9.35
C ARG A 200 -2.46 -9.58 8.38
N ALA A 201 -2.98 -10.80 8.26
CA ALA A 201 -2.50 -11.76 7.28
C ALA A 201 -2.84 -11.33 5.84
N TYR A 202 -3.99 -10.69 5.63
CA TYR A 202 -4.37 -10.07 4.36
C TYR A 202 -3.34 -9.01 3.95
N PHE A 203 -2.99 -8.10 4.87
CA PHE A 203 -1.93 -7.12 4.64
C PHE A 203 -0.60 -7.77 4.24
N SER A 204 -0.16 -8.81 4.99
CA SER A 204 1.06 -9.54 4.65
C SER A 204 1.00 -10.06 3.23
N THR A 205 -0.04 -10.86 2.93
CA THR A 205 -0.22 -11.52 1.63
C THR A 205 -0.22 -10.51 0.47
N ALA A 206 -0.85 -9.35 0.66
CA ALA A 206 -0.83 -8.28 -0.33
C ALA A 206 0.59 -7.71 -0.54
N LEU A 207 1.39 -7.55 0.52
CA LEU A 207 2.79 -7.16 0.39
C LEU A 207 3.69 -8.27 -0.16
N ASP A 208 3.41 -9.56 0.09
CA ASP A 208 4.10 -10.68 -0.59
C ASP A 208 3.92 -10.56 -2.12
N ILE A 209 2.69 -10.29 -2.57
CA ILE A 209 2.38 -10.09 -3.99
C ILE A 209 3.12 -8.86 -4.52
N ALA A 210 3.11 -7.74 -3.79
CA ALA A 210 3.78 -6.51 -4.21
C ALA A 210 5.31 -6.67 -4.29
N GLU A 211 5.90 -7.40 -3.33
CA GLU A 211 7.33 -7.75 -3.31
C GLU A 211 7.70 -8.61 -4.52
N SER A 212 6.90 -9.64 -4.84
CA SER A 212 7.12 -10.49 -6.03
C SER A 212 7.08 -9.71 -7.36
N LYS A 213 6.44 -8.53 -7.35
CA LYS A 213 6.34 -7.62 -8.49
C LYS A 213 7.36 -6.46 -8.45
N GLY A 214 8.29 -6.49 -7.49
CA GLY A 214 9.34 -5.47 -7.34
C GLY A 214 8.82 -4.09 -6.91
N LEU A 215 7.61 -3.99 -6.36
CA LEU A 215 7.03 -2.71 -5.94
C LEU A 215 7.50 -2.25 -4.55
N ILE A 216 7.94 -3.20 -3.72
CA ILE A 216 8.47 -2.97 -2.39
C ILE A 216 9.60 -3.97 -2.11
N SER A 217 10.66 -3.53 -1.44
CA SER A 217 11.78 -4.40 -1.08
C SER A 217 11.44 -5.26 0.15
N HIS A 218 12.09 -6.43 0.27
CA HIS A 218 11.95 -7.31 1.43
C HIS A 218 12.20 -6.58 2.76
N PRO A 219 13.30 -5.79 2.92
CA PRO A 219 13.56 -5.09 4.18
C PRO A 219 12.47 -4.07 4.54
N TRP A 220 11.95 -3.33 3.56
CA TRP A 220 10.88 -2.35 3.80
C TRP A 220 9.57 -3.03 4.18
N ARG A 221 9.22 -4.15 3.53
CA ARG A 221 8.09 -4.98 3.93
C ARG A 221 8.23 -5.46 5.37
N GLN A 222 9.38 -6.02 5.76
CA GLN A 222 9.63 -6.48 7.13
C GLN A 222 9.51 -5.34 8.15
N PHE A 223 10.06 -4.17 7.82
CA PHE A 223 9.99 -2.98 8.67
C PHE A 223 8.54 -2.49 8.86
N ILE A 224 7.77 -2.34 7.77
CA ILE A 224 6.38 -1.88 7.81
C ILE A 224 5.49 -2.87 8.59
N MET A 225 5.81 -4.17 8.52
CA MET A 225 5.15 -5.18 9.35
C MET A 225 5.53 -5.13 10.83
N GLY A 226 6.51 -4.32 11.24
CA GLY A 226 7.04 -4.28 12.60
C GLY A 226 7.74 -5.58 12.98
N HIS A 227 8.39 -6.21 12.01
CA HIS A 227 9.27 -7.35 12.23
C HIS A 227 10.68 -6.85 12.56
N LYS A 228 11.45 -7.67 13.28
CA LYS A 228 12.82 -7.30 13.68
C LYS A 228 13.76 -7.13 12.47
N GLY A 229 13.39 -7.71 11.32
CA GLY A 229 14.23 -7.84 10.15
C GLY A 229 15.41 -8.78 10.38
N ASP A 230 16.25 -8.90 9.36
CA ASP A 230 17.52 -9.61 9.44
C ASP A 230 18.55 -8.82 10.24
N ILE A 231 19.74 -9.40 10.45
CA ILE A 231 20.82 -8.77 11.23
C ILE A 231 21.15 -7.37 10.67
N GLU A 232 21.08 -7.18 9.35
CA GLU A 232 21.33 -5.89 8.67
C GLU A 232 20.28 -4.82 9.00
N ALA A 233 19.04 -5.21 9.32
CA ALA A 233 18.00 -4.26 9.71
C ALA A 233 18.38 -3.48 10.98
N ARG A 234 19.25 -4.02 11.84
CA ARG A 234 19.82 -3.29 12.99
C ARG A 234 20.71 -2.11 12.57
N TYR A 235 21.27 -2.14 11.37
CA TYR A 235 22.18 -1.13 10.86
C TYR A 235 21.52 -0.17 9.85
N SER A 236 20.37 -0.54 9.28
CA SER A 236 19.54 0.28 8.39
C SER A 236 18.22 0.74 9.04
N THR A 237 17.14 -0.03 8.90
CA THR A 237 15.76 0.39 9.21
C THR A 237 15.44 0.53 10.69
N ASN A 238 16.23 -0.06 11.60
CA ASN A 238 16.05 0.09 13.05
C ASN A 238 16.73 1.33 13.63
N LYS A 239 17.40 2.15 12.79
CA LYS A 239 17.89 3.49 13.15
C LYS A 239 16.87 4.55 12.72
N ARG A 240 17.11 5.81 13.09
CA ARG A 240 16.32 6.93 12.56
C ARG A 240 16.56 7.02 11.05
N LEU A 241 15.51 6.70 10.29
CA LEU A 241 15.58 6.73 8.83
C LEU A 241 15.70 8.18 8.33
N PRO A 242 16.55 8.43 7.31
CA PRO A 242 16.58 9.72 6.62
C PRO A 242 15.20 10.05 6.03
N PRO A 243 14.78 11.34 6.00
CA PRO A 243 13.49 11.74 5.43
C PRO A 243 13.26 11.23 4.00
N ASP A 244 14.29 11.31 3.14
CA ASP A 244 14.19 10.86 1.74
C ASP A 244 13.86 9.37 1.63
N MET A 245 14.45 8.54 2.51
CA MET A 245 14.14 7.11 2.56
C MET A 245 12.70 6.85 3.01
N ILE A 246 12.17 7.66 3.94
CA ILE A 246 10.75 7.54 4.36
C ILE A 246 9.82 7.87 3.19
N GLU A 247 10.15 8.87 2.38
CA GLU A 247 9.39 9.23 1.18
C GLU A 247 9.48 8.15 0.08
N GLU A 248 10.65 7.57 -0.16
CA GLU A 248 10.77 6.42 -1.07
C GLU A 248 9.96 5.20 -0.61
N MET A 249 9.98 4.93 0.69
CA MET A 249 9.14 3.89 1.30
C MET A 249 7.66 4.20 1.14
N ARG A 250 7.26 5.47 1.28
CA ARG A 250 5.89 5.95 1.11
C ARG A 250 5.42 5.77 -0.33
N GLU A 251 6.23 6.13 -1.31
CA GLU A 251 5.93 5.94 -2.74
C GLU A 251 5.85 4.45 -3.12
N SER A 252 6.73 3.62 -2.56
CA SER A 252 6.67 2.17 -2.75
C SER A 252 5.41 1.57 -2.15
N TYR A 253 5.03 2.01 -0.95
CA TYR A 253 3.77 1.61 -0.32
C TYR A 253 2.55 2.10 -1.12
N LYS A 254 2.58 3.32 -1.67
CA LYS A 254 1.52 3.88 -2.53
C LYS A 254 1.24 2.97 -3.74
N LYS A 255 2.29 2.46 -4.38
CA LYS A 255 2.17 1.48 -5.48
C LYS A 255 1.55 0.14 -5.04
N CYS A 256 1.63 -0.20 -3.75
CA CYS A 256 1.04 -1.39 -3.16
C CYS A 256 -0.45 -1.24 -2.81
N LEU A 257 -0.99 -0.02 -2.72
CA LEU A 257 -2.38 0.23 -2.32
C LEU A 257 -3.39 -0.51 -3.19
N LYS A 258 -3.10 -0.69 -4.48
CA LYS A 258 -3.91 -1.49 -5.41
C LYS A 258 -4.07 -2.97 -5.01
N TYR A 259 -3.29 -3.50 -4.07
CA TYR A 259 -3.48 -4.84 -3.50
C TYR A 259 -4.13 -4.81 -2.12
N LEU A 260 -4.16 -3.65 -1.47
CA LEU A 260 -4.63 -3.46 -0.10
C LEU A 260 -6.05 -2.95 -0.06
N GLU A 261 -6.29 -1.78 -0.66
CA GLU A 261 -7.55 -1.05 -0.59
C GLU A 261 -8.65 -1.75 -1.38
N THR A 262 -9.88 -1.57 -0.91
CA THR A 262 -11.08 -2.21 -1.48
C THR A 262 -11.78 -1.31 -2.47
N ARG A 263 -11.57 0.01 -2.37
CA ARG A 263 -11.95 0.95 -3.41
C ARG A 263 -11.09 0.68 -4.64
N VAL A 264 -11.75 0.53 -5.78
CA VAL A 264 -11.06 0.60 -7.06
C VAL A 264 -10.66 2.06 -7.21
N THR A 265 -9.39 2.36 -7.02
CA THR A 265 -8.82 3.54 -7.67
C THR A 265 -8.88 3.19 -9.15
N GLU A 266 -9.95 3.61 -9.83
CA GLU A 266 -9.82 3.82 -11.26
C GLU A 266 -8.59 4.71 -11.41
N PRO A 267 -7.62 4.38 -12.29
CA PRO A 267 -6.55 5.32 -12.56
C PRO A 267 -7.24 6.66 -12.77
N SER A 268 -6.87 7.67 -11.97
CA SER A 268 -7.54 8.95 -12.11
C SER A 268 -7.42 9.34 -13.58
N GLU A 269 -8.40 10.04 -14.14
CA GLU A 269 -8.33 10.48 -15.53
C GLU A 269 -6.97 11.17 -15.81
N SER A 270 -6.42 11.82 -14.77
CA SER A 270 -5.05 12.34 -14.71
C SER A 270 -3.95 11.28 -14.83
N ASP A 271 -3.99 10.17 -14.08
CA ASP A 271 -2.99 9.09 -14.18
C ASP A 271 -3.02 8.38 -15.54
N ALA A 272 -4.22 8.14 -16.06
CA ALA A 272 -4.41 7.57 -17.40
C ALA A 272 -3.91 8.52 -18.49
N LYS A 273 -4.19 9.82 -18.33
CA LYS A 273 -3.69 10.89 -19.21
C LYS A 273 -2.17 10.97 -19.17
N LEU A 274 -1.56 10.99 -17.99
CA LEU A 274 -0.10 11.05 -17.83
C LEU A 274 0.58 9.84 -18.46
N TYR A 275 0.04 8.64 -18.23
CA TYR A 275 0.57 7.42 -18.85
C TYR A 275 0.48 7.48 -20.37
N LEU A 276 -0.67 7.89 -20.91
CA LEU A 276 -0.85 8.06 -22.36
C LEU A 276 0.12 9.09 -22.94
N GLN A 277 0.28 10.23 -22.27
CA GLN A 277 1.22 11.28 -22.69
C GLN A 277 2.66 10.78 -22.73
N GLN A 278 3.11 10.03 -21.73
CA GLN A 278 4.43 9.40 -21.72
C GLN A 278 4.62 8.42 -22.88
N GLN A 279 3.63 7.55 -23.13
CA GLN A 279 3.70 6.59 -24.24
C GLN A 279 3.75 7.28 -25.61
N LEU A 280 3.00 8.37 -25.81
CA LEU A 280 3.03 9.14 -27.05
C LEU A 280 4.39 9.84 -27.26
N LEU A 281 5.00 10.37 -26.21
CA LEU A 281 6.33 11.00 -26.29
C LEU A 281 7.42 9.98 -26.64
N LEU A 282 7.38 8.79 -26.04
CA LEU A 282 8.27 7.69 -26.41
C LEU A 282 8.09 7.29 -27.88
N ALA A 283 6.84 7.20 -28.35
CA ALA A 283 6.53 6.82 -29.73
C ALA A 283 7.07 7.80 -30.77
N VAL A 284 7.13 9.11 -30.45
CA VAL A 284 7.72 10.14 -31.34
C VAL A 284 9.22 10.35 -31.13
N GLY A 285 9.87 9.51 -30.31
CA GLY A 285 11.33 9.46 -30.18
C GLY A 285 11.92 10.35 -29.09
N TYR A 286 11.16 10.72 -28.05
CA TYR A 286 11.75 11.20 -26.80
C TYR A 286 12.31 10.03 -25.99
N ARG A 287 13.44 10.24 -25.32
CA ARG A 287 14.00 9.27 -24.38
C ARG A 287 13.37 9.41 -23.00
N GLN A 288 13.39 8.33 -22.22
CA GLN A 288 12.81 8.33 -20.88
C GLN A 288 13.41 9.44 -19.98
N ASP A 289 14.73 9.69 -20.06
CA ASP A 289 15.41 10.73 -19.29
C ASP A 289 15.00 12.16 -19.69
N GLU A 290 14.55 12.36 -20.94
CA GLU A 290 14.00 13.64 -21.39
C GLU A 290 12.57 13.84 -20.86
N ILE A 291 11.76 12.77 -20.87
CA ILE A 291 10.38 12.77 -20.38
C ILE A 291 10.33 12.99 -18.88
N ASP A 292 11.23 12.37 -18.11
CA ASP A 292 11.28 12.52 -16.64
C ASP A 292 11.60 13.95 -16.19
N ARG A 293 12.21 14.76 -17.07
CA ARG A 293 12.48 16.19 -16.84
C ARG A 293 11.30 17.09 -17.19
N MET A 294 10.27 16.56 -17.85
CA MET A 294 9.07 17.30 -18.22
C MET A 294 8.04 17.26 -17.09
N ASN A 295 7.44 18.40 -16.76
CA ASN A 295 6.31 18.46 -15.85
C ASN A 295 5.00 18.17 -16.62
N LEU A 296 4.76 16.90 -16.95
CA LEU A 296 3.57 16.48 -17.70
C LEU A 296 2.25 16.68 -16.93
N ALA A 297 2.31 16.68 -15.59
CA ALA A 297 1.14 16.80 -14.74
C ALA A 297 0.44 18.16 -14.85
N GLU A 298 1.24 19.22 -15.02
CA GLU A 298 0.74 20.61 -15.14
C GLU A 298 0.69 21.11 -16.59
N MET A 299 1.08 20.25 -17.55
CA MET A 299 1.13 20.62 -18.96
C MET A 299 -0.28 20.64 -19.57
N ASP A 300 -0.63 21.75 -20.21
CA ASP A 300 -1.86 21.84 -20.98
C ASP A 300 -1.79 20.99 -22.26
N ASN A 301 -2.95 20.75 -22.86
CA ASN A 301 -3.04 19.89 -24.06
C ASN A 301 -2.42 20.53 -25.30
N GLU A 302 -2.38 21.87 -25.39
CA GLU A 302 -1.83 22.57 -26.57
C GLU A 302 -0.31 22.51 -26.58
N ALA A 303 0.33 22.75 -25.44
CA ALA A 303 1.75 22.61 -25.21
C ALA A 303 2.21 21.16 -25.46
N PHE A 304 1.43 20.18 -24.99
CA PHE A 304 1.72 18.77 -25.25
C PHE A 304 1.65 18.42 -26.75
N GLN A 305 0.60 18.85 -27.45
CA GLN A 305 0.50 18.64 -28.90
C GLN A 305 1.63 19.35 -29.68
N LYS A 306 2.06 20.52 -29.20
CA LYS A 306 3.21 21.22 -29.79
C LYS A 306 4.50 20.43 -29.63
N LEU A 307 4.77 19.83 -28.47
CA LEU A 307 5.95 18.96 -28.27
C LEU A 307 5.98 17.76 -29.21
N LEU A 308 4.82 17.13 -29.44
CA LEU A 308 4.70 16.04 -30.41
C LEU A 308 4.96 16.55 -31.84
N ARG A 309 4.34 17.66 -32.24
CA ARG A 309 4.51 18.26 -33.57
C ARG A 309 5.95 18.70 -33.82
N ASP A 310 6.58 19.36 -32.88
CA ASP A 310 7.94 19.89 -33.03
C ASP A 310 8.97 18.75 -33.14
N LYS A 311 8.79 17.66 -32.39
CA LYS A 311 9.68 16.48 -32.49
C LYS A 311 9.51 15.74 -33.82
N VAL A 312 8.26 15.55 -34.26
CA VAL A 312 7.96 14.93 -35.56
C VAL A 312 8.42 15.82 -36.71
N ALA A 313 8.14 17.13 -36.67
CA ALA A 313 8.58 18.09 -37.68
C ALA A 313 10.11 18.25 -37.70
N GLY A 314 10.76 18.22 -36.54
CA GLY A 314 12.22 18.20 -36.41
C GLY A 314 12.83 16.93 -37.02
N ALA A 315 12.20 15.77 -36.82
CA ALA A 315 12.59 14.52 -37.48
C ALA A 315 12.33 14.56 -39.00
N MET A 316 11.25 15.23 -39.45
CA MET A 316 10.94 15.43 -40.88
C MET A 316 11.78 16.51 -41.56
N SER A 317 12.38 17.43 -40.81
CA SER A 317 13.25 18.50 -41.35
C SER A 317 14.57 17.97 -41.92
N GLY A 318 14.91 16.71 -41.62
CA GLY A 318 16.01 15.98 -42.26
C GLY A 318 15.68 15.35 -43.62
N ASN A 319 14.42 15.35 -44.07
CA ASN A 319 13.99 14.74 -45.34
C ASN A 319 12.73 15.41 -45.95
N GLY A 320 12.50 16.69 -45.65
CA GLY A 320 11.30 17.45 -46.01
C GLY A 320 11.25 17.99 -47.44
N SER A 321 11.99 17.41 -48.39
CA SER A 321 11.81 17.76 -49.80
C SER A 321 10.60 16.99 -50.34
N LYS A 322 9.44 17.64 -50.43
CA LYS A 322 8.22 17.10 -51.09
C LYS A 322 8.45 16.77 -52.58
N GLN A 323 9.57 17.21 -53.13
CA GLN A 323 10.02 17.01 -54.49
C GLN A 323 11.42 16.41 -54.48
N ARG A 324 11.67 15.45 -55.37
CA ARG A 324 12.96 14.80 -55.58
C ARG A 324 13.37 15.01 -57.03
N LEU A 325 14.61 15.45 -57.25
CA LEU A 325 15.21 15.43 -58.59
C LEU A 325 15.76 14.04 -58.86
N VAL A 326 15.35 13.46 -59.99
CA VAL A 326 15.82 12.16 -60.46
C VAL A 326 16.29 12.27 -61.91
N PRO A 327 17.21 11.42 -62.38
CA PRO A 327 17.50 11.25 -63.80
C PRO A 327 16.23 10.86 -64.60
N VAL A 328 16.13 11.29 -65.87
CA VAL A 328 14.93 11.03 -66.70
C VAL A 328 14.69 9.54 -66.96
N ASP A 329 15.75 8.75 -66.98
CA ASP A 329 15.72 7.28 -67.09
C ASP A 329 15.19 6.58 -65.83
N GLU A 330 15.10 7.26 -64.70
CA GLU A 330 14.55 6.71 -63.46
C GLU A 330 13.06 7.04 -63.24
N ILE A 331 12.42 7.83 -64.13
CA ILE A 331 11.03 8.27 -63.95
C ILE A 331 10.07 7.08 -63.82
N GLU A 332 10.20 6.04 -64.66
CA GLU A 332 9.30 4.87 -64.63
C GLU A 332 9.36 4.14 -63.27
N LYS A 333 10.55 4.04 -62.69
CA LYS A 333 10.74 3.44 -61.37
C LYS A 333 10.00 4.25 -60.31
N PHE A 334 10.16 5.56 -60.29
CA PHE A 334 9.50 6.42 -59.29
C PHE A 334 7.98 6.50 -59.48
N LEU A 335 7.48 6.41 -60.72
CA LEU A 335 6.04 6.25 -60.98
C LEU A 335 5.51 4.95 -60.38
N SER A 336 6.25 3.84 -60.49
CA SER A 336 5.87 2.55 -59.89
C SER A 336 5.90 2.56 -58.35
N GLU A 337 6.73 3.41 -57.76
CA GLU A 337 6.82 3.64 -56.31
C GLU A 337 5.78 4.65 -55.79
N GLY A 338 4.88 5.14 -56.67
CA GLY A 338 3.75 6.00 -56.32
C GLY A 338 4.01 7.51 -56.40
N TYR A 339 5.17 7.95 -56.90
CA TYR A 339 5.47 9.37 -57.05
C TYR A 339 4.73 9.99 -58.25
N GLU A 340 4.34 11.26 -58.14
CA GLU A 340 3.75 12.06 -59.22
C GLU A 340 4.83 12.80 -60.01
N PHE A 341 4.86 12.61 -61.33
CA PHE A 341 5.73 13.39 -62.22
C PHE A 341 5.21 14.82 -62.40
N GLN A 342 6.10 15.82 -62.31
CA GLN A 342 5.75 17.23 -62.53
C GLN A 342 6.35 17.83 -63.80
N ALA A 343 7.67 17.75 -63.98
CA ALA A 343 8.35 18.42 -65.09
C ALA A 343 9.75 17.84 -65.34
N VAL A 344 10.23 17.98 -66.58
CA VAL A 344 11.63 17.76 -66.97
C VAL A 344 12.36 19.09 -67.03
N LEU A 345 13.56 19.15 -66.45
CA LEU A 345 14.45 20.30 -66.48
C LEU A 345 15.41 20.21 -67.69
N PRO A 346 15.90 21.36 -68.20
CA PRO A 346 16.80 21.41 -69.37
C PRO A 346 18.13 20.64 -69.20
N ASN A 347 18.46 20.24 -67.97
CA ASN A 347 19.68 19.51 -67.62
C ASN A 347 19.50 17.98 -67.60
N GLY A 348 18.40 17.46 -68.16
CA GLY A 348 18.16 16.02 -68.26
C GLY A 348 17.73 15.36 -66.94
N ARG A 349 17.14 16.13 -66.02
CA ARG A 349 16.57 15.62 -64.76
C ARG A 349 15.08 15.90 -64.68
N ALA A 350 14.34 15.08 -63.96
CA ALA A 350 12.91 15.23 -63.72
C ALA A 350 12.61 15.52 -62.24
N ILE A 351 11.56 16.29 -62.00
CA ILE A 351 11.03 16.57 -60.67
C ILE A 351 9.88 15.59 -60.40
N MET A 352 10.08 14.72 -59.40
CA MET A 352 9.07 13.78 -58.89
C MET A 352 8.56 14.24 -57.54
N LYS A 353 7.27 14.11 -57.26
CA LYS A 353 6.61 14.54 -56.02
C LYS A 353 6.04 13.33 -55.28
N MET A 354 6.17 13.28 -53.95
CA MET A 354 5.54 12.20 -53.17
C MET A 354 4.01 12.35 -53.15
N PRO A 355 3.24 11.24 -53.22
CA PRO A 355 1.82 11.25 -52.91
C PRO A 355 1.66 11.55 -51.41
N PHE A 356 0.61 12.29 -51.07
CA PHE A 356 0.42 12.94 -49.76
C PHE A 356 0.60 12.06 -48.53
#